data_AF-A0A432G673-F1
#
_entry.id   AF-A0A432G673-F1
#
_cell.length_a   1.000
_cell.length_b   1.000
_cell.length_c   1.000
_cell.angle_alpha   90.00
_cell.angle_beta   90.00
_cell.angle_gamma   90.00
#
_symmetry.space_group_name_H-M   'P 1'
#
loop_
_entity.id
_entity.type
_entity.pdbx_description
1 polymer ?
#
loop_
_entity_poly.entity_id
_entity_poly.type
_entity_poly.pdbx_seq_one_letter_code
_entity_poly.pdbx_strand_id
1 'polypeptide(L)'
;MHSVIYIFALRKFRIYFTIFFLCFSTLVQAQTYSSEEIVISGLGFARFSVALVPEKSFTDHMDAKRWLRIIDRNLCWSGVFLVTDSRYRTCRTAGGNQVDMKIMLKLKGTVTDNGDLVPKHLMLTVADNDGVPLFPLELPIRKNRFREAELMDLINEMSVQLTGLKGILGSTIAFTLKQPKRRKIIARINTHGKKLAAVSRNKYINLLPSWSPKGDAIVYTTLSRRGTAIMFNDCLKVVGCKYRPVKLLSSNISAARISKNFLSVSGGTWFSNGHKLIVTLSRKGNTDLYEFDRLKRKVIRLTTHRAIDTVPDLSPDNQHLIFVSDRSGHEQIYYLKLGTKIPFQLTFGRGSSSDPVWSPDGTLIAFSKISSGHSQIHLMDPFTGEDNFLTRGRFNSEQPSWSPDGRQIAFVSSSTGFDKLYIMFIDGTGRRRLTRTPRDFEEGGPSWTARKF
;
A
#
# COMPACT_ATOMS: atom_id res chain seq x y z
N MET A 1 -55.25 -50.11 -55.61
CA MET A 1 -56.25 -49.07 -55.24
C MET A 1 -55.45 -47.87 -54.72
N HIS A 2 -55.04 -46.93 -55.58
CA HIS A 2 -55.75 -45.66 -55.88
C HIS A 2 -56.13 -44.91 -54.57
N SER A 3 -55.63 -43.71 -54.26
CA SER A 3 -55.62 -42.52 -55.12
C SER A 3 -54.55 -41.49 -54.75
N VAL A 4 -54.18 -40.72 -55.78
CA VAL A 4 -53.26 -39.58 -55.86
C VAL A 4 -54.04 -38.27 -55.62
N ILE A 5 -53.41 -37.23 -55.03
CA ILE A 5 -53.79 -35.81 -55.23
C ILE A 5 -52.53 -34.99 -55.55
N TYR A 6 -52.70 -34.05 -56.48
CA TYR A 6 -51.73 -33.43 -57.37
C TYR A 6 -51.03 -32.14 -56.84
N ILE A 7 -49.73 -32.05 -57.17
CA ILE A 7 -48.97 -30.98 -57.88
C ILE A 7 -49.27 -29.49 -57.58
N PHE A 8 -48.21 -28.72 -57.23
CA PHE A 8 -47.86 -27.48 -57.95
C PHE A 8 -46.33 -27.31 -58.08
N ALA A 9 -45.89 -27.18 -59.33
CA ALA A 9 -44.51 -26.93 -59.72
C ALA A 9 -44.23 -25.42 -59.84
N LEU A 10 -43.05 -24.97 -59.40
CA LEU A 10 -42.49 -23.68 -59.79
C LEU A 10 -41.01 -23.85 -60.14
N ARG A 11 -40.73 -23.89 -61.44
CA ARG A 11 -39.39 -23.67 -62.02
C ARG A 11 -38.97 -22.22 -61.74
N LYS A 12 -37.78 -22.01 -61.17
CA LYS A 12 -37.05 -20.73 -61.33
C LYS A 12 -35.59 -20.97 -61.71
N PHE A 13 -35.21 -20.23 -62.76
CA PHE A 13 -33.93 -20.19 -63.44
C PHE A 13 -32.73 -19.92 -62.50
N ARG A 14 -31.62 -20.61 -62.74
CA ARG A 14 -30.29 -20.24 -62.22
C ARG A 14 -29.61 -19.32 -63.23
N ILE A 15 -29.30 -18.08 -62.82
CA ILE A 15 -28.37 -17.18 -63.50
C ILE A 15 -27.08 -17.18 -62.68
N TYR A 16 -25.97 -17.60 -63.28
CA TYR A 16 -24.65 -17.57 -62.66
C TYR A 16 -24.04 -16.17 -62.86
N PHE A 17 -23.79 -15.46 -61.77
CA PHE A 17 -22.97 -14.24 -61.77
C PHE A 17 -21.57 -14.61 -61.27
N THR A 18 -20.59 -14.58 -62.18
CA THR A 18 -19.18 -14.83 -61.88
C THR A 18 -18.56 -13.53 -61.38
N ILE A 19 -18.30 -13.41 -60.08
CA ILE A 19 -17.62 -12.26 -59.49
C ILE A 19 -16.11 -12.53 -59.52
N PHE A 20 -15.38 -11.76 -60.33
CA PHE A 20 -13.92 -11.75 -60.36
C PHE A 20 -13.40 -10.94 -59.16
N PHE A 21 -12.79 -11.60 -58.17
CA PHE A 21 -12.08 -10.93 -57.08
C PHE A 21 -10.65 -10.58 -57.54
N LEU A 22 -10.43 -9.31 -57.86
CA LEU A 22 -9.08 -8.75 -58.04
C LEU A 22 -8.42 -8.62 -56.67
N CYS A 23 -7.44 -9.48 -56.40
CA CYS A 23 -6.65 -9.46 -55.17
C CYS A 23 -5.53 -8.41 -55.30
N PHE A 24 -5.78 -7.19 -54.79
CA PHE A 24 -4.73 -6.18 -54.61
C PHE A 24 -3.87 -6.57 -53.40
N SER A 25 -2.62 -6.98 -53.62
CA SER A 25 -1.63 -7.18 -52.57
C SER A 25 -1.04 -5.84 -52.15
N THR A 26 -1.59 -5.21 -51.12
CA THR A 26 -0.91 -4.12 -50.42
C THR A 26 0.14 -4.71 -49.49
N LEU A 27 1.42 -4.43 -49.77
CA LEU A 27 2.53 -4.66 -48.84
C LEU A 27 2.36 -3.71 -47.65
N VAL A 28 1.66 -4.17 -46.62
CA VAL A 28 1.69 -3.51 -45.31
C VAL A 28 3.02 -3.89 -44.67
N GLN A 29 3.99 -2.96 -44.69
CA GLN A 29 5.13 -3.04 -43.79
C GLN A 29 4.61 -2.92 -42.36
N ALA A 30 4.40 -4.05 -41.70
CA ALA A 30 4.24 -4.08 -40.26
C ALA A 30 5.58 -3.65 -39.64
N GLN A 31 5.69 -2.39 -39.26
CA GLN A 31 6.71 -1.98 -38.29
C GLN A 31 6.32 -2.62 -36.96
N THR A 32 6.97 -3.74 -36.63
CA THR A 32 6.95 -4.28 -35.27
C THR A 32 7.69 -3.29 -34.38
N TYR A 33 6.94 -2.37 -33.76
CA TYR A 33 7.42 -1.69 -32.57
C TYR A 33 7.46 -2.75 -31.46
N SER A 34 8.63 -3.35 -31.25
CA SER A 34 8.91 -4.05 -30.00
C SER A 34 9.01 -2.98 -28.91
N SER A 35 7.89 -2.61 -28.30
CA SER A 35 7.94 -2.05 -26.96
C SER A 35 8.30 -3.23 -26.06
N GLU A 36 9.59 -3.36 -25.73
CA GLU A 36 10.00 -4.20 -24.62
C GLU A 36 9.44 -3.57 -23.33
N GLU A 37 8.18 -3.84 -23.02
CA GLU A 37 7.69 -3.72 -21.66
C GLU A 37 8.35 -4.83 -20.87
N ILE A 38 9.41 -4.48 -20.15
CA ILE A 38 9.97 -5.34 -19.12
C ILE A 38 8.92 -5.43 -18.00
N VAL A 39 8.00 -6.39 -18.14
CA VAL A 39 7.10 -6.79 -17.07
C VAL A 39 7.88 -7.71 -16.15
N ILE A 40 8.51 -7.13 -15.12
CA ILE A 40 9.14 -7.91 -14.05
C ILE A 40 8.02 -8.55 -13.23
N SER A 41 7.63 -9.77 -13.58
CA SER A 41 6.77 -10.62 -12.76
C SER A 41 7.58 -11.21 -11.61
N GLY A 42 7.22 -10.85 -10.39
CA GLY A 42 7.90 -11.27 -9.16
C GLY A 42 8.78 -10.15 -8.61
N LEU A 43 8.18 -9.23 -7.84
CA LEU A 43 8.92 -8.18 -7.14
C LEU A 43 9.70 -8.80 -5.97
N GLY A 44 10.80 -9.47 -6.30
CA GLY A 44 11.95 -9.43 -5.41
C GLY A 44 12.30 -7.97 -5.09
N PHE A 45 12.85 -7.72 -3.91
CA PHE A 45 13.27 -6.39 -3.48
C PHE A 45 14.49 -5.90 -4.30
N ALA A 46 14.29 -5.59 -5.59
CA ALA A 46 15.31 -5.07 -6.47
C ALA A 46 15.27 -3.54 -6.46
N ARG A 47 16.46 -2.94 -6.35
CA ARG A 47 16.67 -1.49 -6.36
C ARG A 47 17.69 -1.15 -7.43
N PHE A 48 17.45 -0.08 -8.18
CA PHE A 48 18.38 0.41 -9.19
C PHE A 48 19.55 1.12 -8.53
N SER A 49 20.77 0.72 -8.85
CA SER A 49 21.99 1.44 -8.52
C SER A 49 22.12 2.68 -9.41
N VAL A 50 22.30 3.84 -8.80
CA VAL A 50 22.33 5.13 -9.49
C VAL A 50 23.48 6.02 -9.02
N ALA A 51 24.10 6.71 -9.97
CA ALA A 51 25.05 7.78 -9.69
C ALA A 51 24.39 9.14 -9.92
N LEU A 52 24.53 10.06 -8.95
CA LEU A 52 24.12 11.45 -9.13
C LEU A 52 25.27 12.22 -9.81
N VAL A 53 24.99 12.77 -11.00
CA VAL A 53 25.99 13.49 -11.80
C VAL A 53 25.59 14.97 -11.91
N PRO A 54 26.02 15.82 -10.97
CA PRO A 54 25.73 17.25 -11.04
C PRO A 54 26.59 17.94 -12.11
N GLU A 55 25.93 18.61 -13.06
CA GLU A 55 26.60 19.48 -14.05
C GLU A 55 27.06 20.79 -13.41
N LYS A 56 27.97 21.50 -14.09
CA LYS A 56 28.53 22.78 -13.64
C LYS A 56 27.46 23.80 -13.21
N SER A 57 26.42 23.95 -14.02
CA SER A 57 25.28 24.85 -13.72
C SER A 57 24.61 24.55 -12.37
N PHE A 58 24.61 23.28 -11.96
CA PHE A 58 24.09 22.86 -10.66
C PHE A 58 25.12 23.06 -9.56
N THR A 59 26.39 22.68 -9.78
CA THR A 59 27.44 22.78 -8.74
C THR A 59 27.74 24.21 -8.34
N ASP A 60 27.62 25.16 -9.27
CA ASP A 60 27.90 26.59 -9.05
C ASP A 60 26.80 27.27 -8.20
N HIS A 61 25.64 26.63 -8.03
CA HIS A 61 24.53 27.18 -7.25
C HIS A 61 24.82 27.13 -5.73
N MET A 62 24.56 28.22 -5.01
CA MET A 62 24.85 28.33 -3.57
C MET A 62 24.21 27.22 -2.71
N ASP A 63 23.01 26.76 -3.07
CA ASP A 63 22.29 25.68 -2.36
C ASP A 63 22.59 24.26 -2.89
N ALA A 64 23.51 24.07 -3.86
CA ALA A 64 23.75 22.77 -4.53
C ALA A 64 23.97 21.62 -3.54
N LYS A 65 24.86 21.81 -2.55
CA LYS A 65 25.13 20.83 -1.49
C LYS A 65 23.89 20.52 -0.64
N ARG A 66 23.02 21.49 -0.41
CA ARG A 66 21.76 21.29 0.32
C ARG A 66 20.77 20.51 -0.55
N TRP A 67 20.66 20.84 -1.83
CA TRP A 67 19.74 20.18 -2.75
C TRP A 67 20.12 18.73 -2.99
N LEU A 68 21.41 18.42 -3.18
CA LEU A 68 21.90 17.04 -3.26
C LEU A 68 21.48 16.20 -2.06
N ARG A 69 21.58 16.74 -0.83
CA ARG A 69 21.12 16.04 0.38
C ARG A 69 19.62 15.75 0.37
N ILE A 70 18.83 16.68 -0.17
CA ILE A 70 17.37 16.52 -0.26
C ILE A 70 17.04 15.48 -1.33
N ILE A 71 17.72 15.51 -2.48
CA ILE A 71 17.54 14.54 -3.58
C ILE A 71 17.94 13.14 -3.12
N ASP A 72 19.16 12.95 -2.59
CA ASP A 72 19.65 11.67 -2.04
C ASP A 72 18.66 11.07 -1.05
N ARG A 73 18.18 11.86 -0.07
CA ARG A 73 17.19 11.38 0.89
C ARG A 73 15.90 10.91 0.24
N ASN A 74 15.36 11.66 -0.72
CA ASN A 74 14.09 11.31 -1.35
C ASN A 74 14.25 10.09 -2.28
N LEU A 75 15.36 9.97 -3.01
CA LEU A 75 15.69 8.77 -3.78
C LEU A 75 15.81 7.55 -2.86
N CYS A 76 16.56 7.67 -1.76
CA CYS A 76 16.66 6.60 -0.77
C CYS A 76 15.29 6.22 -0.18
N TRP A 77 14.50 7.20 0.28
CA TRP A 77 13.19 6.95 0.90
C TRP A 77 12.12 6.44 -0.07
N SER A 78 12.35 6.51 -1.39
CA SER A 78 11.46 5.87 -2.37
C SER A 78 11.50 4.35 -2.26
N GLY A 79 12.64 3.78 -1.82
CA GLY A 79 12.86 2.33 -1.84
C GLY A 79 13.10 1.75 -3.23
N VAL A 80 13.29 2.60 -4.24
CA VAL A 80 13.56 2.20 -5.64
C VAL A 80 15.05 2.26 -5.95
N PHE A 81 15.82 3.12 -5.25
CA PHE A 81 17.20 3.44 -5.63
C PHE A 81 18.23 3.09 -4.55
N LEU A 82 19.41 2.65 -5.01
CA LEU A 82 20.68 2.64 -4.29
C LEU A 82 21.57 3.73 -4.91
N VAL A 83 22.03 4.71 -4.13
CA VAL A 83 22.82 5.85 -4.62
C VAL A 83 24.29 5.65 -4.24
N THR A 84 25.22 5.83 -5.19
CA THR A 84 26.67 5.58 -5.01
C THR A 84 27.24 6.21 -3.74
N ASP A 85 27.01 7.50 -3.57
CA ASP A 85 27.51 8.30 -2.45
C ASP A 85 26.40 8.65 -1.44
N SER A 86 25.41 7.75 -1.28
CA SER A 86 24.31 8.01 -0.37
C SER A 86 24.80 8.28 1.05
N ARG A 87 24.21 9.30 1.70
CA ARG A 87 24.40 9.54 3.14
C ARG A 87 23.75 8.45 3.99
N TYR A 88 22.81 7.71 3.42
CA TYR A 88 22.09 6.64 4.08
C TYR A 88 22.76 5.31 3.73
N ARG A 89 23.46 4.70 4.71
CA ARG A 89 24.18 3.42 4.51
C ARG A 89 23.30 2.34 3.86
N THR A 90 22.03 2.28 4.23
CA THR A 90 21.04 1.33 3.71
C THR A 90 20.68 1.52 2.24
N CYS A 91 20.97 2.70 1.68
CA CYS A 91 20.70 3.08 0.31
C CYS A 91 22.01 3.31 -0.46
N ARG A 92 23.17 2.98 0.13
CA ARG A 92 24.45 3.11 -0.56
C ARG A 92 24.69 1.86 -1.40
N THR A 93 25.20 2.03 -2.61
CA THR A 93 25.64 0.90 -3.43
C THR A 93 26.79 0.15 -2.75
N ALA A 94 26.96 -1.13 -3.04
CA ALA A 94 27.98 -1.97 -2.41
C ALA A 94 29.44 -1.70 -2.87
N GLY A 95 29.67 -0.73 -3.77
CA GLY A 95 31.02 -0.25 -4.11
C GLY A 95 31.62 -0.75 -5.43
N GLY A 96 30.81 -0.93 -6.47
CA GLY A 96 31.28 -1.11 -7.85
C GLY A 96 31.22 0.18 -8.66
N ASN A 97 32.13 0.37 -9.61
CA ASN A 97 32.11 1.52 -10.53
C ASN A 97 30.95 1.48 -11.53
N GLN A 98 30.31 0.32 -11.71
CA GLN A 98 29.19 0.14 -12.62
C GLN A 98 27.87 0.34 -11.88
N VAL A 99 27.10 1.30 -12.35
CA VAL A 99 25.73 1.57 -11.90
C VAL A 99 24.76 1.19 -13.03
N ASP A 100 23.51 0.93 -12.68
CA ASP A 100 22.47 0.66 -13.66
C ASP A 100 22.15 1.91 -14.50
N MET A 101 22.23 3.09 -13.87
CA MET A 101 21.88 4.37 -14.50
C MET A 101 22.55 5.58 -13.84
N LYS A 102 22.57 6.70 -14.55
CA LYS A 102 23.01 8.01 -14.05
C LYS A 102 21.82 8.96 -13.98
N ILE A 103 21.78 9.81 -12.95
CA ILE A 103 20.83 10.92 -12.85
C ILE A 103 21.63 12.21 -12.98
N MET A 104 21.54 12.83 -14.15
CA MET A 104 22.20 14.09 -14.45
C MET A 104 21.39 15.25 -13.88
N LEU A 105 22.05 16.12 -13.11
CA LEU A 105 21.42 17.28 -12.46
C LEU A 105 21.89 18.56 -13.13
N LYS A 106 20.97 19.31 -13.73
CA LYS A 106 21.28 20.56 -14.46
C LYS A 106 20.31 21.67 -14.09
N LEU A 107 20.80 22.89 -13.94
CA LEU A 107 19.94 24.07 -13.82
C LEU A 107 19.72 24.70 -15.20
N LYS A 108 18.45 24.88 -15.57
CA LYS A 108 18.03 25.63 -16.76
C LYS A 108 17.36 26.93 -16.32
N GLY A 109 17.67 28.02 -17.01
CA GLY A 109 17.25 29.35 -16.62
C GLY A 109 17.53 30.40 -17.68
N THR A 110 17.32 31.65 -17.32
CA THR A 110 17.69 32.81 -18.14
C THR A 110 19.01 33.36 -17.66
N VAL A 111 19.91 33.67 -18.58
CA VAL A 111 21.18 34.34 -18.28
C VAL A 111 20.92 35.85 -18.27
N THR A 112 21.38 36.54 -17.22
CA THR A 112 21.30 38.01 -17.15
C THR A 112 22.34 38.66 -18.04
N ASP A 113 22.22 39.96 -18.29
CA ASP A 113 23.21 40.72 -19.07
C ASP A 113 24.62 40.68 -18.43
N ASN A 114 24.70 40.40 -17.13
CA ASN A 114 25.95 40.22 -16.39
C ASN A 114 26.53 38.80 -16.50
N GLY A 115 25.87 37.90 -17.23
CA GLY A 115 26.30 36.50 -17.40
C GLY A 115 25.82 35.55 -16.29
N ASP A 116 25.06 36.03 -15.31
CA ASP A 116 24.58 35.20 -14.20
C ASP A 116 23.35 34.37 -14.60
N LEU A 117 23.35 33.08 -14.24
CA LEU A 117 22.20 32.21 -14.45
C LEU A 117 21.13 32.45 -13.38
N VAL A 118 19.92 32.84 -13.81
CA VAL A 118 18.72 32.84 -12.98
C VAL A 118 17.97 31.53 -13.21
N PRO A 119 18.09 30.54 -12.29
CA PRO A 119 17.53 29.21 -12.51
C PRO A 119 16.01 29.24 -12.43
N LYS A 120 15.37 28.67 -13.46
CA LYS A 120 13.91 28.49 -13.55
C LYS A 120 13.50 27.04 -13.33
N HIS A 121 14.35 26.09 -13.73
CA HIS A 121 14.09 24.66 -13.61
C HIS A 121 15.35 23.90 -13.16
N LEU A 122 15.14 22.90 -12.29
CA LEU A 122 16.12 21.85 -12.03
C LEU A 122 15.73 20.63 -12.86
N MET A 123 16.61 20.23 -13.76
CA MET A 123 16.47 19.02 -14.58
C MET A 123 17.05 17.83 -13.82
N LEU A 124 16.28 16.75 -13.74
CA LEU A 124 16.75 15.42 -13.33
C LEU A 124 16.62 14.51 -14.55
N THR A 125 17.69 14.38 -15.32
CA THR A 125 17.69 13.54 -16.52
C THR A 125 18.19 12.15 -16.16
N VAL A 126 17.33 11.14 -16.32
CA VAL A 126 17.74 9.75 -16.19
C VAL A 126 18.46 9.36 -17.48
N ALA A 127 19.64 8.78 -17.34
CA ALA A 127 20.49 8.32 -18.42
C ALA A 127 20.98 6.91 -18.15
N ASP A 128 21.35 6.18 -19.19
CA ASP A 128 22.01 4.88 -19.05
C ASP A 128 23.40 5.00 -18.36
N ASN A 129 24.09 3.87 -18.21
CA ASN A 129 25.42 3.85 -17.60
C ASN A 129 26.47 4.62 -18.42
N ASP A 130 26.29 4.80 -19.72
CA ASP A 130 27.19 5.57 -20.59
C ASP A 130 26.88 7.08 -20.56
N GLY A 131 25.74 7.47 -19.99
CA GLY A 131 25.28 8.85 -19.87
C GLY A 131 24.39 9.31 -21.01
N VAL A 132 23.90 8.39 -21.86
CA VAL A 132 22.91 8.70 -22.89
C VAL A 132 21.57 8.96 -22.21
N PRO A 133 20.95 10.16 -22.41
CA PRO A 133 19.67 10.49 -21.82
C PRO A 133 18.56 9.51 -22.25
N LEU A 134 17.85 8.96 -21.28
CA LEU A 134 16.64 8.16 -21.50
C LEU A 134 15.41 9.06 -21.45
N PHE A 135 15.24 9.81 -20.37
CA PHE A 135 14.14 10.77 -20.23
C PHE A 135 14.47 11.90 -19.24
N PRO A 136 14.10 13.15 -19.56
CA PRO A 136 14.25 14.28 -18.65
C PRO A 136 13.03 14.46 -17.74
N LEU A 137 13.27 14.90 -16.52
CA LEU A 137 12.23 15.35 -15.58
C LEU A 137 12.51 16.77 -15.12
N GLU A 138 11.48 17.63 -15.11
CA GLU A 138 11.62 19.05 -14.83
C GLU A 138 11.01 19.45 -13.49
N LEU A 139 11.81 20.05 -12.62
CA LEU A 139 11.36 20.59 -11.33
C LEU A 139 11.36 22.13 -11.36
N PRO A 140 10.22 22.80 -11.18
CA PRO A 140 10.19 24.26 -11.16
C PRO A 140 10.92 24.85 -9.96
N ILE A 141 11.71 25.90 -10.21
CA ILE A 141 12.38 26.70 -9.20
C ILE A 141 11.69 28.06 -9.11
N ARG A 142 11.32 28.44 -7.88
CA ARG A 142 10.66 29.72 -7.59
C ARG A 142 11.41 30.43 -6.47
N LYS A 143 11.78 31.71 -6.68
CA LYS A 143 12.59 32.48 -5.73
C LYS A 143 13.86 31.73 -5.32
N ASN A 144 14.56 31.21 -6.32
CA ASN A 144 15.80 30.44 -6.20
C ASN A 144 15.70 29.16 -5.33
N ARG A 145 14.51 28.59 -5.17
CA ARG A 145 14.26 27.36 -4.38
C ARG A 145 13.20 26.48 -5.03
N PHE A 146 13.30 25.17 -4.86
CA PHE A 146 12.22 24.23 -5.18
C PHE A 146 11.47 23.79 -3.91
N ARG A 147 10.23 23.30 -4.08
CA ARG A 147 9.48 22.69 -2.97
C ARG A 147 9.74 21.20 -2.92
N GLU A 148 10.09 20.69 -1.73
CA GLU A 148 10.33 19.25 -1.53
C GLU A 148 9.11 18.38 -1.91
N ALA A 149 7.89 18.92 -1.80
CA ALA A 149 6.68 18.26 -2.29
C ALA A 149 6.71 18.00 -3.81
N GLU A 150 7.14 18.97 -4.60
CA GLU A 150 7.24 18.84 -6.05
C GLU A 150 8.37 17.86 -6.44
N LEU A 151 9.47 17.84 -5.68
CA LEU A 151 10.52 16.83 -5.86
C LEU A 151 10.04 15.40 -5.55
N MET A 152 9.24 15.23 -4.50
CA MET A 152 8.62 13.92 -4.19
C MET A 152 7.71 13.46 -5.32
N ASP A 153 6.93 14.37 -5.92
CA ASP A 153 6.08 14.06 -7.07
C ASP A 153 6.94 13.64 -8.28
N LEU A 154 8.02 14.38 -8.56
CA LEU A 154 8.95 14.09 -9.65
C LEU A 154 9.64 12.72 -9.50
N ILE A 155 10.10 12.37 -8.28
CA ILE A 155 10.74 11.07 -8.03
C ILE A 155 9.70 9.94 -8.09
N ASN A 156 8.45 10.19 -7.70
CA ASN A 156 7.39 9.20 -7.90
C ASN A 156 7.14 8.95 -9.39
N GLU A 157 7.13 10.00 -10.22
CA GLU A 157 7.02 9.89 -11.68
C GLU A 157 8.21 9.11 -12.27
N MET A 158 9.43 9.43 -11.85
CA MET A 158 10.63 8.66 -12.19
C MET A 158 10.47 7.18 -11.83
N SER A 159 9.96 6.87 -10.64
CA SER A 159 9.74 5.50 -10.17
C SER A 159 8.70 4.78 -11.04
N VAL A 160 7.64 5.47 -11.45
CA VAL A 160 6.61 4.91 -12.35
C VAL A 160 7.21 4.59 -13.71
N GLN A 161 7.98 5.50 -14.30
CA GLN A 161 8.60 5.27 -15.61
C GLN A 161 9.57 4.08 -15.60
N LEU A 162 10.26 3.84 -14.47
CA LEU A 162 11.22 2.75 -14.35
C LEU A 162 10.61 1.40 -13.93
N THR A 163 9.51 1.41 -13.18
CA THR A 163 8.97 0.18 -12.55
C THR A 163 7.53 -0.16 -12.94
N GLY A 164 6.81 0.77 -13.57
CA GLY A 164 5.35 0.69 -13.77
C GLY A 164 4.53 0.89 -12.49
N LEU A 165 5.16 0.98 -11.31
CA LEU A 165 4.49 1.10 -10.02
C LEU A 165 4.44 2.54 -9.53
N LYS A 166 3.32 2.92 -8.92
CA LYS A 166 3.15 4.26 -8.33
C LYS A 166 4.08 4.47 -7.15
N GLY A 167 4.93 5.50 -7.23
CA GLY A 167 5.79 5.88 -6.11
C GLY A 167 5.02 6.35 -4.87
N ILE A 168 5.57 6.08 -3.68
CA ILE A 168 4.91 6.30 -2.39
C ILE A 168 5.38 7.56 -1.65
N LEU A 169 6.26 8.38 -2.21
CA LEU A 169 6.74 9.59 -1.52
C LEU A 169 5.58 10.57 -1.28
N GLY A 170 5.48 11.09 -0.06
CA GLY A 170 4.41 11.98 0.38
C GLY A 170 3.05 11.31 0.60
N SER A 171 2.93 9.99 0.37
CA SER A 171 1.72 9.21 0.68
C SER A 171 1.44 9.17 2.19
N THR A 172 0.27 8.65 2.58
CA THR A 172 -0.28 8.87 3.92
C THR A 172 -0.41 7.57 4.71
N ILE A 173 -0.01 7.62 5.97
CA ILE A 173 -0.22 6.54 6.95
C ILE A 173 -1.19 7.06 8.01
N ALA A 174 -2.31 6.35 8.18
CA ALA A 174 -3.20 6.54 9.31
C ALA A 174 -2.78 5.61 10.44
N PHE A 175 -2.93 6.04 11.68
CA PHE A 175 -2.56 5.24 12.84
C PHE A 175 -3.35 5.70 14.07
N THR A 176 -3.41 4.84 15.07
CA THR A 176 -3.93 5.15 16.39
C THR A 176 -2.90 5.97 17.17
N LEU A 177 -3.31 7.10 17.74
CA LEU A 177 -2.46 7.95 18.58
C LEU A 177 -3.06 8.09 19.98
N LYS A 178 -2.25 7.81 20.99
CA LYS A 178 -2.56 7.94 22.41
C LYS A 178 -1.67 9.01 23.04
N GLN A 179 -2.26 10.11 23.47
CA GLN A 179 -1.55 11.11 24.29
C GLN A 179 -1.81 10.83 25.78
N PRO A 180 -0.90 11.26 26.67
CA PRO A 180 -1.12 11.23 28.11
C PRO A 180 -2.46 11.85 28.48
N LYS A 181 -3.23 11.19 29.36
CA LYS A 181 -4.55 11.63 29.85
C LYS A 181 -5.64 11.84 28.77
N ARG A 182 -5.36 11.64 27.47
CA ARG A 182 -6.34 11.73 26.36
C ARG A 182 -6.79 10.34 25.90
N ARG A 183 -7.92 10.26 25.20
CA ARG A 183 -8.38 8.99 24.57
C ARG A 183 -7.61 8.73 23.28
N LYS A 184 -7.57 7.46 22.84
CA LYS A 184 -6.97 7.08 21.56
C LYS A 184 -7.78 7.68 20.41
N ILE A 185 -7.11 8.32 19.46
CA ILE A 185 -7.70 8.89 18.25
C ILE A 185 -7.06 8.25 17.01
N ILE A 186 -7.71 8.35 15.86
CA ILE A 186 -7.06 8.13 14.58
C ILE A 186 -6.37 9.44 14.16
N ALA A 187 -5.08 9.35 13.93
CA ALA A 187 -4.25 10.39 13.34
C ALA A 187 -3.75 9.95 11.96
N ARG A 188 -3.22 10.90 11.19
CA ARG A 188 -2.52 10.65 9.92
C ARG A 188 -1.23 11.43 9.85
N ILE A 189 -0.26 10.91 9.12
CA ILE A 189 1.03 11.53 8.83
C ILE A 189 1.51 11.11 7.44
N ASN A 190 2.34 11.91 6.78
CA ASN A 190 2.94 11.50 5.52
C ASN A 190 4.23 10.68 5.72
N THR A 191 4.74 10.05 4.65
CA THR A 191 5.97 9.22 4.67
C THR A 191 7.25 9.95 5.11
N HIS A 192 7.21 11.28 5.20
CA HIS A 192 8.31 12.14 5.64
C HIS A 192 8.16 12.62 7.09
N GLY A 193 7.16 12.11 7.82
CA GLY A 193 6.91 12.53 9.19
C GLY A 193 6.32 13.95 9.32
N LYS A 194 5.75 14.49 8.24
CA LYS A 194 5.13 15.82 8.19
C LYS A 194 3.60 15.68 8.10
N LYS A 195 2.90 16.81 8.27
CA LYS A 195 1.44 16.92 8.20
C LYS A 195 0.69 16.03 9.20
N LEU A 196 1.20 15.90 10.42
CA LEU A 196 0.49 15.19 11.49
C LEU A 196 -0.86 15.88 11.75
N ALA A 197 -1.95 15.15 11.61
CA ALA A 197 -3.30 15.68 11.81
C ALA A 197 -4.26 14.61 12.35
N ALA A 198 -5.26 15.03 13.12
CA ALA A 198 -6.32 14.14 13.59
C ALA A 198 -7.35 13.84 12.48
N VAL A 199 -7.64 12.56 12.27
CA VAL A 199 -8.72 12.05 11.40
C VAL A 199 -10.02 11.91 12.19
N SER A 200 -9.95 11.41 13.42
CA SER A 200 -11.10 11.34 14.33
C SER A 200 -11.04 12.46 15.38
N ARG A 201 -12.16 13.17 15.61
CA ARG A 201 -12.24 14.28 16.59
C ARG A 201 -13.36 14.09 17.63
N ASN A 202 -13.81 12.86 17.83
CA ASN A 202 -14.90 12.55 18.76
C ASN A 202 -14.40 12.28 20.19
N LYS A 203 -15.33 12.17 21.15
CA LYS A 203 -15.03 11.92 22.57
C LYS A 203 -14.81 10.44 22.93
N TYR A 204 -14.67 9.57 21.94
CA TYR A 204 -14.58 8.13 22.11
C TYR A 204 -13.15 7.63 21.85
N ILE A 205 -12.89 6.36 22.17
CA ILE A 205 -11.65 5.69 21.79
C ILE A 205 -11.83 5.23 20.34
N ASN A 206 -10.85 5.51 19.48
CA ASN A 206 -10.86 5.08 18.08
C ASN A 206 -9.58 4.30 17.79
N LEU A 207 -9.73 3.13 17.15
CA LEU A 207 -8.69 2.12 16.92
C LEU A 207 -8.83 1.51 15.52
N LEU A 208 -7.81 0.76 15.10
CA LEU A 208 -7.83 -0.08 13.89
C LEU A 208 -8.26 0.69 12.63
N PRO A 209 -7.52 1.75 12.25
CA PRO A 209 -7.80 2.43 11.00
C PRO A 209 -7.52 1.50 9.82
N SER A 210 -8.38 1.52 8.81
CA SER A 210 -8.19 0.78 7.56
C SER A 210 -8.67 1.64 6.38
N TRP A 211 -7.74 1.99 5.50
CA TRP A 211 -8.04 2.75 4.29
C TRP A 211 -8.85 1.91 3.31
N SER A 212 -9.86 2.53 2.70
CA SER A 212 -10.51 1.97 1.52
C SER A 212 -9.49 1.73 0.40
N PRO A 213 -9.74 0.79 -0.54
CA PRO A 213 -8.80 0.47 -1.62
C PRO A 213 -8.40 1.70 -2.47
N LYS A 214 -9.35 2.61 -2.70
CA LYS A 214 -9.10 3.86 -3.41
C LYS A 214 -8.42 4.93 -2.56
N GLY A 215 -8.39 4.78 -1.23
CA GLY A 215 -7.84 5.73 -0.28
C GLY A 215 -8.64 7.02 -0.10
N ASP A 216 -9.87 7.13 -0.64
CA ASP A 216 -10.76 8.28 -0.39
C ASP A 216 -11.44 8.23 0.96
N ALA A 217 -11.64 7.04 1.49
CA ALA A 217 -12.30 6.83 2.76
C ALA A 217 -11.48 5.95 3.71
N ILE A 218 -11.81 6.01 4.99
CA ILE A 218 -11.22 5.22 6.06
C ILE A 218 -12.32 4.64 6.95
N VAL A 219 -12.18 3.38 7.33
CA VAL A 219 -12.94 2.79 8.43
C VAL A 219 -12.08 2.72 9.68
N TYR A 220 -12.72 2.82 10.83
CA TYR A 220 -12.08 2.58 12.12
C TYR A 220 -13.10 2.09 13.14
N THR A 221 -12.61 1.44 14.18
CA THR A 221 -13.44 0.95 15.27
C THR A 221 -13.52 1.99 16.37
N THR A 222 -14.72 2.37 16.77
CA THR A 222 -14.97 3.25 17.91
C THR A 222 -15.47 2.45 19.10
N LEU A 223 -14.87 2.67 20.26
CA LEU A 223 -15.32 2.13 21.55
C LEU A 223 -15.96 3.22 22.40
N SER A 224 -17.20 2.99 22.81
CA SER A 224 -18.01 3.88 23.64
C SER A 224 -18.62 3.11 24.83
N ARG A 225 -19.27 3.84 25.76
CA ARG A 225 -20.05 3.20 26.84
C ARG A 225 -21.19 2.30 26.35
N ARG A 226 -21.66 2.49 25.11
CA ARG A 226 -22.74 1.69 24.49
C ARG A 226 -22.20 0.49 23.69
N GLY A 227 -20.90 0.21 23.80
CA GLY A 227 -20.21 -0.82 23.03
C GLY A 227 -19.41 -0.27 21.85
N THR A 228 -19.14 -1.14 20.90
CA THR A 228 -18.25 -0.91 19.75
C THR A 228 -19.03 -0.64 18.47
N ALA A 229 -18.42 0.11 17.55
CA ALA A 229 -19.00 0.41 16.26
C ALA A 229 -17.93 0.60 15.18
N ILE A 230 -18.23 0.16 13.95
CA ILE A 230 -17.45 0.48 12.76
C ILE A 230 -17.93 1.84 12.25
N MET A 231 -17.01 2.78 12.23
CA MET A 231 -17.21 4.12 11.68
C MET A 231 -16.58 4.19 10.30
N PHE A 232 -17.24 4.87 9.38
CA PHE A 232 -16.78 5.16 8.03
C PHE A 232 -16.64 6.66 7.86
N ASN A 233 -15.50 7.11 7.35
CA ASN A 233 -15.23 8.51 7.09
C ASN A 233 -14.62 8.66 5.69
N ASP A 234 -15.40 9.20 4.77
CA ASP A 234 -15.01 9.55 3.40
C ASP A 234 -14.61 11.03 3.24
N CYS A 235 -14.75 11.83 4.30
CA CYS A 235 -14.47 13.25 4.21
C CYS A 235 -13.08 13.65 4.70
N LEU A 236 -12.08 13.23 3.92
CA LEU A 236 -10.67 13.33 4.29
C LEU A 236 -9.89 14.43 3.56
N LYS A 237 -10.43 14.98 2.46
CA LYS A 237 -9.81 16.04 1.63
C LYS A 237 -10.44 17.43 1.77
N VAL A 238 -11.65 17.57 2.30
CA VAL A 238 -12.42 18.82 2.20
C VAL A 238 -12.35 19.61 3.50
N VAL A 239 -11.66 20.75 3.48
CA VAL A 239 -11.75 21.77 4.54
C VAL A 239 -13.19 22.28 4.57
N GLY A 240 -13.85 22.21 5.73
CA GLY A 240 -15.26 22.61 5.87
C GLY A 240 -16.29 21.53 5.55
N CYS A 241 -15.85 20.28 5.34
CA CYS A 241 -16.78 19.19 5.14
C CYS A 241 -17.72 18.99 6.33
N LYS A 242 -19.03 19.11 6.08
CA LYS A 242 -20.08 18.93 7.09
C LYS A 242 -20.41 17.46 7.37
N TYR A 243 -19.86 16.52 6.60
CA TYR A 243 -20.15 15.09 6.76
C TYR A 243 -19.39 14.50 7.94
N ARG A 244 -20.16 14.10 8.95
CA ARG A 244 -19.67 13.38 10.14
C ARG A 244 -19.41 11.92 9.76
N PRO A 245 -18.46 11.24 10.43
CA PRO A 245 -18.28 9.80 10.28
C PRO A 245 -19.60 9.05 10.45
N VAL A 246 -19.90 8.16 9.50
CA VAL A 246 -21.14 7.36 9.45
C VAL A 246 -20.91 6.06 10.19
N LYS A 247 -21.85 5.69 11.06
CA LYS A 247 -21.84 4.39 11.73
C LYS A 247 -22.37 3.32 10.77
N LEU A 248 -21.51 2.37 10.39
CA LEU A 248 -21.87 1.28 9.49
C LEU A 248 -22.48 0.08 10.23
N LEU A 249 -21.89 -0.32 11.34
CA LEU A 249 -22.32 -1.45 12.13
C LEU A 249 -21.98 -1.19 13.60
N SER A 250 -22.80 -1.66 14.53
CA SER A 250 -22.53 -1.52 15.96
C SER A 250 -23.00 -2.73 16.74
N SER A 251 -22.31 -2.98 17.85
CA SER A 251 -22.75 -3.94 18.84
C SER A 251 -24.09 -3.52 19.44
N ASN A 252 -24.91 -4.51 19.82
CA ASN A 252 -26.12 -4.29 20.59
C ASN A 252 -26.14 -5.25 21.79
N ILE A 253 -25.80 -4.72 22.96
CA ILE A 253 -25.77 -5.52 24.20
C ILE A 253 -27.13 -5.58 24.91
N SER A 254 -28.22 -5.14 24.27
CA SER A 254 -29.57 -5.21 24.83
C SER A 254 -29.99 -6.66 25.10
N ALA A 255 -30.50 -6.90 26.31
CA ALA A 255 -30.99 -8.19 26.78
C ALA A 255 -32.09 -8.78 25.88
N ALA A 256 -32.91 -7.95 25.24
CA ALA A 256 -34.09 -8.39 24.50
C ALA A 256 -33.78 -9.32 23.31
N ARG A 257 -32.55 -9.33 22.78
CA ARG A 257 -32.14 -10.14 21.62
C ARG A 257 -30.66 -10.55 21.62
N ILE A 258 -30.07 -10.84 22.79
CA ILE A 258 -28.64 -11.21 22.92
C ILE A 258 -28.21 -12.32 21.94
N SER A 259 -29.10 -13.29 21.65
CA SER A 259 -28.82 -14.40 20.74
C SER A 259 -28.68 -13.99 19.27
N LYS A 260 -29.26 -12.85 18.86
CA LYS A 260 -29.25 -12.31 17.50
C LYS A 260 -28.33 -11.09 17.34
N ASN A 261 -27.99 -10.44 18.44
CA ASN A 261 -27.17 -9.24 18.44
C ASN A 261 -25.65 -9.55 18.42
N PHE A 262 -24.88 -8.63 17.87
CA PHE A 262 -23.42 -8.64 18.04
C PHE A 262 -23.03 -8.02 19.38
N LEU A 263 -22.24 -8.73 20.18
CA LEU A 263 -21.72 -8.28 21.47
C LEU A 263 -20.53 -7.33 21.30
N SER A 264 -19.71 -7.56 20.28
CA SER A 264 -18.64 -6.68 19.84
C SER A 264 -18.55 -6.66 18.31
N VAL A 265 -18.07 -5.54 17.77
CA VAL A 265 -17.89 -5.27 16.35
C VAL A 265 -16.57 -4.53 16.19
N SER A 266 -15.64 -5.08 15.42
CA SER A 266 -14.45 -4.37 14.95
C SER A 266 -14.33 -4.44 13.44
N GLY A 267 -13.80 -3.36 12.88
CA GLY A 267 -13.46 -3.29 11.45
C GLY A 267 -12.38 -4.29 11.09
N GLY A 268 -12.17 -4.46 9.79
CA GLY A 268 -11.11 -5.31 9.26
C GLY A 268 -10.71 -4.83 7.88
N THR A 269 -10.59 -5.78 6.96
CA THR A 269 -10.08 -5.56 5.61
C THR A 269 -11.18 -5.31 4.59
N TRP A 270 -10.82 -4.67 3.46
CA TRP A 270 -11.73 -4.32 2.39
C TRP A 270 -11.69 -5.33 1.27
N PHE A 271 -12.84 -5.55 0.63
CA PHE A 271 -12.82 -6.05 -0.74
C PHE A 271 -12.30 -4.94 -1.67
N SER A 272 -11.60 -5.31 -2.74
CA SER A 272 -11.00 -4.35 -3.68
C SER A 272 -12.02 -3.39 -4.33
N ASN A 273 -13.29 -3.80 -4.42
CA ASN A 273 -14.40 -2.96 -4.87
C ASN A 273 -14.78 -1.82 -3.90
N GLY A 274 -14.35 -1.87 -2.64
CA GLY A 274 -14.67 -0.87 -1.61
C GLY A 274 -16.13 -0.87 -1.13
N HIS A 275 -16.94 -1.86 -1.49
CA HIS A 275 -18.37 -1.97 -1.11
C HIS A 275 -18.58 -2.93 0.05
N LYS A 276 -17.68 -3.89 0.19
CA LYS A 276 -17.74 -4.92 1.22
C LYS A 276 -16.51 -4.86 2.12
N LEU A 277 -16.68 -5.31 3.35
CA LEU A 277 -15.65 -5.46 4.36
C LEU A 277 -15.68 -6.89 4.90
N ILE A 278 -14.53 -7.40 5.30
CA ILE A 278 -14.49 -8.53 6.24
C ILE A 278 -14.26 -7.95 7.63
N VAL A 279 -15.15 -8.29 8.55
CA VAL A 279 -15.24 -7.71 9.89
C VAL A 279 -15.24 -8.81 10.94
N THR A 280 -14.76 -8.48 12.14
CA THR A 280 -14.75 -9.40 13.28
C THR A 280 -15.96 -9.08 14.16
N LEU A 281 -16.85 -10.06 14.36
CA LEU A 281 -18.06 -9.87 15.17
C LEU A 281 -18.15 -10.97 16.23
N SER A 282 -18.49 -10.57 17.46
CA SER A 282 -18.81 -11.52 18.52
C SER A 282 -20.31 -11.73 18.64
N ARG A 283 -20.78 -12.98 18.70
CA ARG A 283 -22.18 -13.35 18.92
C ARG A 283 -22.25 -14.58 19.82
N LYS A 284 -23.11 -14.54 20.86
CA LYS A 284 -23.26 -15.63 21.85
C LYS A 284 -21.92 -16.08 22.48
N GLY A 285 -20.99 -15.15 22.69
CA GLY A 285 -19.69 -15.44 23.30
C GLY A 285 -18.61 -15.97 22.35
N ASN A 286 -18.93 -16.32 21.10
CA ASN A 286 -17.93 -16.68 20.08
C ASN A 286 -17.61 -15.49 19.18
N THR A 287 -16.36 -15.39 18.74
CA THR A 287 -15.90 -14.34 17.82
C THR A 287 -15.52 -14.97 16.49
N ASP A 288 -16.15 -14.49 15.42
CA ASP A 288 -15.97 -15.02 14.07
C ASP A 288 -15.79 -13.89 13.05
N LEU A 289 -15.39 -14.29 11.86
CA LEU A 289 -15.26 -13.41 10.70
C LEU A 289 -16.55 -13.39 9.90
N TYR A 290 -16.92 -12.20 9.44
CA TYR A 290 -18.12 -11.96 8.65
C TYR A 290 -17.81 -11.07 7.46
N GLU A 291 -18.40 -11.39 6.31
CA GLU A 291 -18.53 -10.46 5.20
C GLU A 291 -19.68 -9.48 5.52
N PHE A 292 -19.41 -8.19 5.40
CA PHE A 292 -20.38 -7.12 5.57
C PHE A 292 -20.48 -6.29 4.29
N ASP A 293 -21.65 -6.33 3.65
CA ASP A 293 -22.00 -5.46 2.54
C ASP A 293 -22.56 -4.14 3.08
N ARG A 294 -21.79 -3.05 2.91
CA ARG A 294 -22.15 -1.75 3.49
C ARG A 294 -23.34 -1.11 2.79
N LEU A 295 -23.57 -1.45 1.51
CA LEU A 295 -24.64 -0.88 0.69
C LEU A 295 -25.96 -1.58 1.00
N LYS A 296 -25.95 -2.91 1.04
CA LYS A 296 -27.12 -3.75 1.34
C LYS A 296 -27.39 -3.92 2.84
N ARG A 297 -26.46 -3.48 3.70
CA ARG A 297 -26.46 -3.74 5.15
C ARG A 297 -26.60 -5.22 5.50
N LYS A 298 -26.06 -6.10 4.64
CA LYS A 298 -26.14 -7.56 4.79
C LYS A 298 -24.87 -8.07 5.44
N VAL A 299 -25.01 -8.99 6.39
CA VAL A 299 -23.91 -9.66 7.09
C VAL A 299 -23.97 -11.16 6.81
N ILE A 300 -22.85 -11.76 6.40
CA ILE A 300 -22.72 -13.19 6.11
C ILE A 300 -21.54 -13.73 6.92
N ARG A 301 -21.78 -14.80 7.69
CA ARG A 301 -20.72 -15.45 8.48
C ARG A 301 -19.77 -16.24 7.58
N LEU A 302 -18.47 -16.09 7.79
CA LEU A 302 -17.42 -16.75 7.02
C LEU A 302 -16.80 -17.91 7.79
N THR A 303 -16.55 -17.74 9.09
CA THR A 303 -15.98 -18.79 9.95
C THR A 303 -17.00 -19.29 10.97
N THR A 304 -16.94 -20.57 11.33
CA THR A 304 -17.92 -21.21 12.23
C THR A 304 -17.28 -22.07 13.32
N HIS A 305 -15.97 -22.00 13.47
CA HIS A 305 -15.27 -22.80 14.48
C HIS A 305 -15.55 -22.25 15.88
N ARG A 306 -15.44 -23.09 16.92
CA ARG A 306 -15.58 -22.69 18.33
C ARG A 306 -14.43 -21.82 18.85
N ALA A 307 -13.44 -21.58 18.01
CA ALA A 307 -12.25 -20.80 18.31
C ALA A 307 -12.54 -19.33 18.07
N ILE A 308 -11.71 -18.47 18.64
CA ILE A 308 -11.74 -17.04 18.40
C ILE A 308 -11.02 -16.76 17.07
N ASP A 309 -11.77 -16.31 16.06
CA ASP A 309 -11.21 -15.89 14.77
C ASP A 309 -11.25 -14.36 14.65
N THR A 310 -10.09 -13.72 14.43
CA THR A 310 -9.94 -12.25 14.44
C THR A 310 -8.89 -11.76 13.43
N VAL A 311 -8.73 -10.43 13.33
CA VAL A 311 -7.72 -9.74 12.51
C VAL A 311 -7.67 -10.26 11.07
N PRO A 312 -8.79 -10.18 10.32
CA PRO A 312 -8.83 -10.63 8.93
C PRO A 312 -8.05 -9.69 8.01
N ASP A 313 -7.30 -10.27 7.07
CA ASP A 313 -6.77 -9.56 5.90
C ASP A 313 -7.00 -10.33 4.60
N LEU A 314 -7.51 -9.64 3.58
CA LEU A 314 -8.00 -10.23 2.33
C LEU A 314 -6.97 -9.94 1.25
N SER A 315 -6.60 -10.98 0.51
CA SER A 315 -5.69 -10.86 -0.61
C SER A 315 -6.21 -9.89 -1.68
N PRO A 316 -5.32 -9.23 -2.43
CA PRO A 316 -5.71 -8.24 -3.44
C PRO A 316 -6.68 -8.76 -4.51
N ASP A 317 -6.64 -10.06 -4.80
CA ASP A 317 -7.53 -10.76 -5.75
C ASP A 317 -8.93 -11.09 -5.20
N ASN A 318 -9.19 -10.80 -3.90
CA ASN A 318 -10.39 -11.15 -3.14
C ASN A 318 -10.68 -12.65 -3.00
N GLN A 319 -9.70 -13.54 -3.15
CA GLN A 319 -9.93 -14.99 -3.08
C GLN A 319 -9.46 -15.63 -1.77
N HIS A 320 -8.48 -15.02 -1.11
CA HIS A 320 -7.73 -15.63 -0.03
C HIS A 320 -7.76 -14.74 1.21
N LEU A 321 -8.29 -15.26 2.30
CA LEU A 321 -8.39 -14.56 3.58
C LEU A 321 -7.36 -15.15 4.54
N ILE A 322 -6.51 -14.31 5.11
CA ILE A 322 -5.67 -14.67 6.26
C ILE A 322 -6.26 -14.07 7.52
N PHE A 323 -6.11 -14.75 8.64
CA PHE A 323 -6.69 -14.33 9.91
C PHE A 323 -6.01 -15.02 11.09
N VAL A 324 -6.20 -14.49 12.29
CA VAL A 324 -5.70 -15.07 13.54
C VAL A 324 -6.76 -15.99 14.13
N SER A 325 -6.35 -17.20 14.56
CA SER A 325 -7.20 -18.13 15.29
C SER A 325 -6.45 -18.80 16.44
N ASP A 326 -7.13 -19.03 17.56
CA ASP A 326 -6.62 -19.76 18.73
C ASP A 326 -6.94 -21.27 18.71
N ARG A 327 -7.47 -21.79 17.59
CA ARG A 327 -7.94 -23.18 17.49
C ARG A 327 -6.86 -24.25 17.74
N SER A 328 -5.58 -23.88 17.66
CA SER A 328 -4.42 -24.72 17.95
C SER A 328 -3.91 -24.59 19.40
N GLY A 329 -4.65 -23.90 20.28
CA GLY A 329 -4.33 -23.69 21.70
C GLY A 329 -3.77 -22.28 22.01
N HIS A 330 -3.21 -21.62 21.01
CA HIS A 330 -2.69 -20.25 21.06
C HIS A 330 -2.81 -19.61 19.67
N GLU A 331 -2.68 -18.29 19.61
CA GLU A 331 -2.87 -17.49 18.39
C GLU A 331 -1.91 -17.93 17.28
N GLN A 332 -2.47 -18.35 16.16
CA GLN A 332 -1.75 -18.67 14.93
C GLN A 332 -2.45 -18.04 13.73
N ILE A 333 -1.70 -17.89 12.64
CA ILE A 333 -2.23 -17.40 11.37
C ILE A 333 -2.81 -18.58 10.62
N TYR A 334 -4.03 -18.40 10.16
CA TYR A 334 -4.77 -19.32 9.31
C TYR A 334 -5.09 -18.64 7.99
N TYR A 335 -5.24 -19.45 6.97
CA TYR A 335 -5.66 -19.07 5.64
C TYR A 335 -7.01 -19.72 5.34
N LEU A 336 -7.85 -19.01 4.59
CA LEU A 336 -9.14 -19.46 4.11
C LEU A 336 -9.33 -19.05 2.65
N LYS A 337 -9.51 -20.02 1.75
CA LYS A 337 -10.00 -19.74 0.40
C LYS A 337 -11.51 -19.51 0.45
N LEU A 338 -11.98 -18.32 0.07
CA LEU A 338 -13.39 -17.93 0.26
C LEU A 338 -14.40 -18.82 -0.47
N GLY A 339 -14.00 -19.42 -1.59
CA GLY A 339 -14.85 -20.33 -2.37
C GLY A 339 -15.07 -21.70 -1.72
N THR A 340 -14.07 -22.26 -1.04
CA THR A 340 -14.17 -23.60 -0.42
C THR A 340 -14.56 -23.53 1.05
N LYS A 341 -14.27 -22.41 1.73
CA LYS A 341 -14.45 -22.22 3.18
C LYS A 341 -13.73 -23.25 4.06
N ILE A 342 -12.69 -23.88 3.52
CA ILE A 342 -11.83 -24.80 4.29
C ILE A 342 -10.59 -24.02 4.75
N PRO A 343 -10.40 -23.83 6.06
CA PRO A 343 -9.23 -23.13 6.58
C PRO A 343 -8.03 -24.07 6.74
N PHE A 344 -6.82 -23.57 6.51
CA PHE A 344 -5.57 -24.25 6.85
C PHE A 344 -4.65 -23.35 7.67
N GLN A 345 -3.81 -23.98 8.49
CA GLN A 345 -2.87 -23.26 9.36
C GLN A 345 -1.62 -22.89 8.57
N LEU A 346 -1.17 -21.63 8.69
CA LEU A 346 0.04 -21.14 8.04
C LEU A 346 1.24 -21.13 9.01
N THR A 347 1.03 -20.74 10.27
CA THR A 347 2.11 -20.65 11.25
C THR A 347 2.02 -21.73 12.31
N PHE A 348 3.18 -22.25 12.70
CA PHE A 348 3.31 -23.35 13.65
C PHE A 348 4.33 -23.03 14.75
N GLY A 349 4.36 -23.87 15.78
CA GLY A 349 5.31 -23.78 16.89
C GLY A 349 4.70 -23.26 18.18
N ARG A 350 5.54 -23.06 19.21
CA ARG A 350 5.11 -22.70 20.58
C ARG A 350 4.85 -21.21 20.79
N GLY A 351 5.33 -20.34 19.90
CA GLY A 351 5.08 -18.90 19.95
C GLY A 351 3.74 -18.53 19.32
N SER A 352 3.21 -17.35 19.65
CA SER A 352 1.99 -16.80 19.03
C SER A 352 2.32 -16.00 17.77
N SER A 353 1.46 -16.08 16.76
CA SER A 353 1.54 -15.27 15.54
C SER A 353 0.27 -14.44 15.37
N SER A 354 0.43 -13.14 15.09
CA SER A 354 -0.66 -12.15 15.03
C SER A 354 -0.44 -11.10 13.95
N ASP A 355 -1.41 -10.20 13.77
CA ASP A 355 -1.38 -9.08 12.82
C ASP A 355 -0.95 -9.43 11.37
N PRO A 356 -1.50 -10.49 10.75
CA PRO A 356 -1.12 -10.85 9.38
C PRO A 356 -1.63 -9.83 8.37
N VAL A 357 -0.79 -9.44 7.41
CA VAL A 357 -1.16 -8.56 6.29
C VAL A 357 -0.53 -9.03 4.98
N TRP A 358 -1.36 -9.15 3.94
CA TRP A 358 -0.93 -9.45 2.57
C TRP A 358 -0.15 -8.29 1.97
N SER A 359 0.87 -8.63 1.19
CA SER A 359 1.50 -7.68 0.29
C SER A 359 0.52 -7.22 -0.80
N PRO A 360 0.68 -6.00 -1.36
CA PRO A 360 -0.25 -5.47 -2.37
C PRO A 360 -0.32 -6.27 -3.66
N ASP A 361 0.70 -7.09 -3.94
CA ASP A 361 0.77 -8.02 -5.08
C ASP A 361 0.30 -9.44 -4.72
N GLY A 362 0.00 -9.71 -3.44
CA GLY A 362 -0.53 -10.99 -2.97
C GLY A 362 0.48 -12.13 -2.90
N THR A 363 1.78 -11.82 -2.96
CA THR A 363 2.85 -12.83 -2.98
C THR A 363 3.39 -13.15 -1.59
N LEU A 364 3.35 -12.20 -0.66
CA LEU A 364 3.95 -12.31 0.66
C LEU A 364 2.99 -11.91 1.77
N ILE A 365 3.28 -12.38 2.99
CA ILE A 365 2.56 -12.00 4.21
C ILE A 365 3.56 -11.47 5.22
N ALA A 366 3.35 -10.24 5.69
CA ALA A 366 4.04 -9.71 6.86
C ALA A 366 3.18 -9.95 8.11
N PHE A 367 3.80 -10.30 9.23
CA PHE A 367 3.08 -10.59 10.46
C PHE A 367 3.94 -10.40 11.71
N SER A 368 3.30 -10.32 12.87
CA SER A 368 3.94 -10.29 14.18
C SER A 368 4.11 -11.72 14.71
N LYS A 369 5.29 -12.10 15.19
CA LYS A 369 5.53 -13.42 15.82
C LYS A 369 6.29 -13.26 17.12
N ILE A 370 5.75 -13.84 18.19
CA ILE A 370 6.40 -13.88 19.48
C ILE A 370 7.43 -15.01 19.48
N SER A 371 8.71 -14.63 19.59
CA SER A 371 9.82 -15.55 19.79
C SER A 371 10.64 -15.09 21.00
N SER A 372 10.92 -16.01 21.92
CA SER A 372 11.70 -15.74 23.14
C SER A 372 11.20 -14.54 23.96
N GLY A 373 9.87 -14.38 24.07
CA GLY A 373 9.23 -13.38 24.92
C GLY A 373 9.02 -11.99 24.29
N HIS A 374 9.47 -11.77 23.06
CA HIS A 374 9.27 -10.50 22.34
C HIS A 374 8.66 -10.74 20.96
N SER A 375 7.71 -9.87 20.57
CA SER A 375 7.14 -9.91 19.23
C SER A 375 8.08 -9.28 18.21
N GLN A 376 8.29 -9.92 17.08
CA GLN A 376 9.06 -9.40 15.94
C GLN A 376 8.22 -9.40 14.68
N ILE A 377 8.57 -8.54 13.72
CA ILE A 377 8.00 -8.58 12.38
C ILE A 377 8.69 -9.70 11.59
N HIS A 378 7.88 -10.54 10.99
CA HIS A 378 8.25 -11.64 10.12
C HIS A 378 7.63 -11.44 8.73
N LEU A 379 8.24 -12.07 7.74
CA LEU A 379 7.80 -12.09 6.35
C LEU A 379 7.82 -13.53 5.87
N MET A 380 6.70 -13.98 5.29
CA MET A 380 6.59 -15.33 4.74
C MET A 380 5.97 -15.39 3.37
N ASP A 381 6.34 -16.40 2.61
CA ASP A 381 5.61 -16.86 1.43
C ASP A 381 4.57 -17.92 1.90
N PRO A 382 3.26 -17.69 1.69
CA PRO A 382 2.21 -18.61 2.16
C PRO A 382 2.16 -19.95 1.44
N PHE A 383 2.77 -20.08 0.26
CA PHE A 383 2.76 -21.29 -0.54
C PHE A 383 3.97 -22.17 -0.26
N THR A 384 5.14 -21.58 0.02
CA THR A 384 6.34 -22.33 0.40
C THR A 384 6.45 -22.53 1.92
N GLY A 385 5.86 -21.63 2.71
CA GLY A 385 5.97 -21.62 4.17
C GLY A 385 7.32 -21.09 4.69
N GLU A 386 8.18 -20.55 3.83
CA GLU A 386 9.43 -19.93 4.24
C GLU A 386 9.18 -18.67 5.07
N ASP A 387 9.77 -18.60 6.27
CA ASP A 387 9.58 -17.52 7.25
C ASP A 387 10.93 -16.85 7.57
N ASN A 388 11.03 -15.54 7.35
CA ASN A 388 12.18 -14.72 7.69
C ASN A 388 11.79 -13.59 8.66
N PHE A 389 12.52 -13.41 9.77
CA PHE A 389 12.34 -12.21 10.59
C PHE A 389 12.89 -10.97 9.84
N LEU A 390 12.21 -9.84 9.98
CA LEU A 390 12.67 -8.53 9.51
C LEU A 390 13.19 -7.67 10.66
N THR A 391 12.75 -7.94 11.89
CA THR A 391 13.23 -7.25 13.09
C THR A 391 13.84 -8.23 14.10
N ARG A 392 14.79 -7.75 14.89
CA ARG A 392 15.39 -8.51 15.99
C ARG A 392 15.67 -7.58 17.17
N GLY A 393 15.46 -8.06 18.39
CA GLY A 393 15.89 -7.38 19.62
C GLY A 393 15.04 -7.72 20.84
N ARG A 394 15.42 -7.13 21.99
CA ARG A 394 14.68 -7.25 23.27
C ARG A 394 13.62 -6.15 23.40
N PHE A 395 12.75 -6.06 22.41
CA PHE A 395 11.65 -5.11 22.32
C PHE A 395 10.61 -5.67 21.36
N ASN A 396 9.37 -5.18 21.44
CA ASN A 396 8.30 -5.62 20.56
C ASN A 396 8.34 -4.80 19.25
N SER A 397 8.17 -5.48 18.13
CA SER A 397 7.85 -4.90 16.84
C SER A 397 6.61 -5.60 16.29
N GLU A 398 5.54 -4.84 16.07
CA GLU A 398 4.18 -5.37 15.85
C GLU A 398 3.41 -4.56 14.80
N GLN A 399 2.24 -5.07 14.40
CA GLN A 399 1.24 -4.38 13.57
C GLN A 399 1.83 -3.86 12.23
N PRO A 400 2.36 -4.76 11.38
CA PRO A 400 2.87 -4.37 10.07
C PRO A 400 1.76 -3.84 9.14
N SER A 401 2.13 -2.90 8.27
CA SER A 401 1.30 -2.39 7.17
C SER A 401 2.19 -2.14 5.96
N TRP A 402 1.86 -2.76 4.84
CA TRP A 402 2.58 -2.58 3.59
C TRP A 402 2.44 -1.19 3.00
N SER A 403 3.49 -0.71 2.35
CA SER A 403 3.38 0.40 1.41
C SER A 403 2.59 -0.06 0.18
N PRO A 404 1.84 0.84 -0.48
CA PRO A 404 1.04 0.50 -1.67
C PRO A 404 1.84 -0.06 -2.86
N ASP A 405 3.15 0.18 -2.91
CA ASP A 405 4.07 -0.33 -3.93
C ASP A 405 4.77 -1.63 -3.51
N GLY A 406 4.49 -2.16 -2.31
CA GLY A 406 5.06 -3.41 -1.81
C GLY A 406 6.53 -3.34 -1.42
N ARG A 407 7.17 -2.16 -1.38
CA ARG A 407 8.63 -2.02 -1.14
C ARG A 407 9.01 -1.72 0.31
N GLN A 408 8.05 -1.30 1.13
CA GLN A 408 8.28 -0.86 2.50
C GLN A 408 7.18 -1.37 3.44
N ILE A 409 7.52 -1.46 4.72
CA ILE A 409 6.60 -1.84 5.79
C ILE A 409 6.62 -0.74 6.84
N ALA A 410 5.45 -0.20 7.16
CA ALA A 410 5.21 0.59 8.36
C ALA A 410 4.86 -0.36 9.51
N PHE A 411 5.38 -0.11 10.71
CA PHE A 411 5.15 -0.97 11.87
C PHE A 411 5.35 -0.20 13.17
N VAL A 412 4.92 -0.79 14.28
CA VAL A 412 5.08 -0.23 15.62
C VAL A 412 6.26 -0.89 16.30
N SER A 413 7.12 -0.12 16.97
CA SER A 413 8.21 -0.68 17.78
C SER A 413 8.32 0.02 19.13
N SER A 414 8.52 -0.80 20.17
CA SER A 414 8.77 -0.35 21.55
C SER A 414 10.27 -0.21 21.86
N SER A 415 11.15 -0.21 20.84
CA SER A 415 12.62 -0.12 21.02
C SER A 415 13.10 1.15 21.72
N THR A 416 12.24 2.17 21.88
CA THR A 416 12.51 3.40 22.64
C THR A 416 11.77 3.47 24.00
N GLY A 417 11.23 2.33 24.45
CA GLY A 417 10.45 2.17 25.68
C GLY A 417 8.96 2.55 25.55
N PHE A 418 8.54 3.09 24.42
CA PHE A 418 7.15 3.40 24.08
C PHE A 418 6.90 3.01 22.63
N ASP A 419 5.65 2.63 22.33
CA ASP A 419 5.22 2.25 20.99
C ASP A 419 5.27 3.45 20.04
N LYS A 420 6.19 3.39 19.08
CA LYS A 420 6.38 4.41 18.05
C LYS A 420 6.25 3.81 16.67
N LEU A 421 5.80 4.64 15.72
CA LEU A 421 5.67 4.28 14.32
C LEU A 421 7.02 4.37 13.59
N TYR A 422 7.41 3.27 12.96
CA TYR A 422 8.59 3.12 12.13
C TYR A 422 8.22 2.72 10.70
N ILE A 423 9.17 2.92 9.79
CA ILE A 423 9.15 2.36 8.43
C ILE A 423 10.48 1.66 8.20
N MET A 424 10.45 0.54 7.48
CA MET A 424 11.64 -0.16 6.96
C MET A 424 11.40 -0.65 5.54
N PHE A 425 12.46 -1.05 4.85
CA PHE A 425 12.37 -1.79 3.60
C PHE A 425 11.98 -3.25 3.86
N ILE A 426 11.51 -3.95 2.83
CA ILE A 426 11.04 -5.34 2.97
C ILE A 426 12.18 -6.35 3.19
N ASP A 427 13.43 -5.94 3.01
CA ASP A 427 14.63 -6.69 3.43
C ASP A 427 15.01 -6.45 4.91
N GLY A 428 14.19 -5.69 5.65
CA GLY A 428 14.43 -5.32 7.06
C GLY A 428 15.42 -4.18 7.26
N THR A 429 16.04 -3.67 6.19
CA THR A 429 16.98 -2.54 6.27
C THR A 429 16.25 -1.18 6.30
N GLY A 430 17.00 -0.10 6.48
CA GLY A 430 16.46 1.26 6.41
C GLY A 430 15.45 1.64 7.48
N ARG A 431 15.41 0.89 8.59
CA ARG A 431 14.54 1.17 9.74
C ARG A 431 14.70 2.63 10.20
N ARG A 432 13.61 3.39 10.14
CA ARG A 432 13.55 4.79 10.58
C ARG A 432 12.27 5.09 11.32
N ARG A 433 12.36 5.89 12.39
CA ARG A 433 11.18 6.40 13.10
C ARG A 433 10.48 7.41 12.19
N LEU A 434 9.17 7.24 11.99
CA LEU A 434 8.38 8.12 11.14
C LEU A 434 7.96 9.40 11.86
N THR A 435 7.60 9.27 13.14
CA THR A 435 7.01 10.36 13.93
C THR A 435 8.05 11.10 14.76
N ARG A 436 7.74 12.36 15.08
CA ARG A 436 8.50 13.19 16.04
C ARG A 436 7.68 13.56 17.27
N THR A 437 6.70 12.71 17.61
CA THR A 437 5.84 12.91 18.76
C THR A 437 6.64 12.83 20.07
N PRO A 438 6.17 13.51 21.15
CA PRO A 438 6.74 13.36 22.49
C PRO A 438 6.87 11.90 22.92
N ARG A 439 7.85 11.60 23.78
CA ARG A 439 8.20 10.22 24.15
C ARG A 439 7.03 9.44 24.74
N ASP A 440 6.24 10.07 25.59
CA ASP A 440 5.09 9.54 26.33
C ASP A 440 3.80 9.39 25.50
N PHE A 441 3.87 9.60 24.19
CA PHE A 441 2.77 9.28 23.27
C PHE A 441 2.91 7.82 22.81
N GLU A 442 1.83 7.06 22.72
CA GLU A 442 1.84 5.71 22.13
C GLU A 442 1.16 5.73 20.76
N GLU A 443 1.72 4.99 19.82
CA GLU A 443 1.31 4.94 18.42
C GLU A 443 1.05 3.49 18.02
N GLY A 444 -0.04 3.20 17.32
CA GLY A 444 -0.43 1.82 17.03
C GLY A 444 -1.26 1.66 15.76
N GLY A 445 -1.33 0.44 15.22
CA GLY A 445 -2.19 0.02 14.11
C GLY A 445 -2.07 0.93 12.88
N PRO A 446 -0.89 0.97 12.23
CA PRO A 446 -0.74 1.73 11.00
C PRO A 446 -1.58 1.14 9.87
N SER A 447 -2.06 2.00 8.98
CA SER A 447 -2.66 1.64 7.70
C SER A 447 -2.20 2.65 6.66
N TRP A 448 -1.62 2.15 5.57
CA TRP A 448 -0.97 2.96 4.54
C TRP A 448 -1.84 3.07 3.29
N THR A 449 -1.97 4.29 2.74
CA THR A 449 -2.58 4.54 1.44
C THR A 449 -1.65 5.34 0.53
N ALA A 450 -1.75 5.13 -0.79
CA ALA A 450 -1.03 5.90 -1.81
C ALA A 450 -1.48 7.37 -1.86
N ARG A 451 -2.67 7.69 -1.34
CA ARG A 451 -3.19 9.07 -1.37
C ARG A 451 -2.36 10.01 -0.50
N LYS A 452 -2.16 11.22 -1.03
CA LYS A 452 -1.56 12.35 -0.34
C LYS A 452 -2.67 13.22 0.25
N PHE A 453 -2.51 13.62 1.51
CA PHE A 453 -3.47 14.41 2.27
C PHE A 453 -2.88 15.68 2.88
#